data_AF-A0A1W9LYB2-F1
#
_entry.id   AF-A0A1W9LYB2-F1
#
_cell.length_a   1.000
_cell.length_b   1.000
_cell.length_c   1.000
_cell.angle_alpha   90.00
_cell.angle_beta   90.00
_cell.angle_gamma   90.00
#
_symmetry.space_group_name_H-M   'P 1'
#
loop_
_entity.id
_entity.type
_entity.pdbx_description
1 polymer ?
#
loop_
_entity_poly.entity_id
_entity_poly.type
_entity_poly.pdbx_seq_one_letter_code
_entity_poly.pdbx_strand_id
1 'polypeptide(L)'
;GSVRGAVFDKNESRILTWSYDGTARVWDIGADYDFPPEHFPLLVEVATGTAMNDNTGDVSVLSKNEWEARKQEYIEIAEEHLKTCKYPKANMYVRQKQAWGMD
;
A
#
# COMPACT_ATOMS: atom_id res chain seq x y z
N GLY A 1 -27.60 -10.52 -0.78
CA GLY A 1 -28.53 -10.41 0.36
C GLY A 1 -27.97 -9.46 1.40
N SER A 2 -28.73 -9.16 2.46
CA SER A 2 -28.28 -8.26 3.53
C SER A 2 -27.16 -8.91 4.36
N VAL A 3 -26.09 -8.15 4.63
CA VAL A 3 -24.96 -8.60 5.45
C VAL A 3 -25.40 -8.63 6.92
N ARG A 4 -25.18 -9.77 7.59
CA ARG A 4 -25.59 -10.00 8.97
C ARG A 4 -24.48 -9.68 9.98
N GLY A 5 -23.23 -9.72 9.54
CA GLY A 5 -22.10 -9.37 10.40
C GLY A 5 -20.76 -9.44 9.69
N ALA A 6 -19.75 -8.96 10.40
CA ALA A 6 -18.36 -9.01 10.00
C ALA A 6 -17.47 -9.19 11.23
N VAL A 7 -16.35 -9.90 11.09
CA VAL A 7 -15.30 -10.02 12.12
C VAL A 7 -13.92 -10.02 11.48
N PHE A 8 -12.93 -9.50 12.21
CA PHE A 8 -11.52 -9.65 11.86
C PHE A 8 -11.01 -11.03 12.25
N ASP A 9 -10.01 -11.52 11.52
CA ASP A 9 -9.19 -12.62 12.02
C ASP A 9 -8.22 -12.13 13.12
N LYS A 10 -7.58 -13.08 13.83
CA LYS A 10 -6.71 -12.76 14.98
C LYS A 10 -5.55 -11.81 14.64
N ASN A 11 -5.09 -11.84 13.39
CA ASN A 11 -3.95 -11.06 12.94
C ASN A 11 -4.37 -9.75 12.26
N GLU A 12 -5.68 -9.45 12.23
CA GLU A 12 -6.26 -8.26 11.59
C GLU A 12 -5.92 -8.15 10.09
N SER A 13 -5.59 -9.27 9.44
CA SER A 13 -5.22 -9.30 8.02
C SER A 13 -6.37 -9.72 7.11
N ARG A 14 -7.47 -10.22 7.67
CA ARG A 14 -8.66 -10.63 6.90
C ARG A 14 -9.94 -10.26 7.61
N ILE A 15 -10.98 -9.98 6.81
CA ILE A 15 -12.35 -9.80 7.30
C ILE A 15 -13.20 -10.96 6.82
N LEU A 16 -13.89 -11.65 7.74
CA LEU A 16 -14.97 -12.56 7.40
C LEU A 16 -16.30 -11.80 7.44
N THR A 17 -17.07 -11.87 6.36
CA THR A 17 -18.45 -11.36 6.29
C THR A 17 -19.41 -12.52 6.02
N TRP A 18 -20.63 -12.45 6.57
CA TRP A 18 -21.69 -13.42 6.29
C TRP A 18 -23.05 -12.74 6.10
N SER A 19 -23.88 -13.32 5.25
CA SER A 19 -25.11 -12.71 4.75
C SER A 19 -26.32 -13.63 4.95
N TYR A 20 -27.51 -13.05 4.95
CA TYR A 20 -28.78 -13.79 5.05
C TYR A 20 -29.04 -14.72 3.86
N ASP A 21 -28.39 -14.47 2.72
CA ASP A 21 -28.50 -15.33 1.52
C ASP A 21 -27.65 -16.61 1.59
N GLY A 22 -27.13 -16.96 2.77
CA GLY A 22 -26.33 -18.17 2.96
C GLY A 22 -24.89 -18.04 2.43
N THR A 23 -24.47 -16.85 1.98
CA THR A 23 -23.09 -16.62 1.55
C THR A 23 -22.22 -16.10 2.69
N ALA A 24 -20.96 -16.53 2.68
CA ALA A 24 -19.89 -15.94 3.46
C ALA A 24 -18.72 -15.61 2.53
N ARG A 25 -18.03 -14.51 2.79
CA ARG A 25 -16.86 -14.06 2.03
C ARG A 25 -15.74 -13.69 2.99
N VAL A 26 -14.53 -14.11 2.65
CA VAL A 26 -13.31 -13.69 3.32
C VAL A 26 -12.61 -12.68 2.42
N TRP A 27 -12.26 -11.54 2.99
CA TRP A 27 -11.57 -10.44 2.32
C TRP A 27 -10.15 -10.37 2.85
N ASP A 28 -9.17 -10.41 1.96
CA ASP A 28 -7.77 -10.17 2.31
C ASP A 28 -7.51 -8.66 2.37
N ILE A 29 -6.96 -8.21 3.48
CA ILE A 29 -6.63 -6.82 3.70
C ILE A 29 -5.15 -6.62 3.37
N GLY A 30 -4.87 -6.44 2.09
CA GLY A 30 -3.52 -6.36 1.55
C GLY A 30 -2.83 -5.00 1.73
N ALA A 31 -3.19 -4.21 2.75
CA ALA A 31 -2.56 -2.92 3.03
C ALA A 31 -1.49 -3.02 4.12
N ASP A 32 -0.36 -2.37 3.90
CA ASP A 32 0.66 -2.15 4.91
C ASP A 32 0.15 -1.06 5.88
N TYR A 33 -0.51 -1.49 6.95
CA TYR A 33 -1.14 -0.58 7.91
C TYR A 33 -0.14 0.11 8.84
N ASP A 34 1.11 -0.33 8.86
CA ASP A 34 2.14 0.22 9.75
C ASP A 34 3.20 1.02 9.01
N PHE A 35 3.13 1.14 7.67
CA PHE A 35 3.97 2.09 6.93
C PHE A 35 3.65 3.53 7.34
N PRO A 36 4.65 4.37 7.65
CA PRO A 36 4.40 5.71 8.19
C PRO A 36 3.59 6.58 7.21
N PRO A 37 2.40 7.09 7.60
CA PRO A 37 1.53 7.85 6.70
C PRO A 37 2.16 9.11 6.10
N GLU A 38 3.16 9.69 6.78
CA GLU A 38 3.96 10.81 6.29
C GLU A 38 4.72 10.49 4.98
N HIS A 39 4.97 9.21 4.71
CA HIS A 39 5.65 8.75 3.49
C HIS A 39 4.68 8.26 2.41
N PHE A 40 3.36 8.24 2.66
CA PHE A 40 2.38 7.86 1.66
C PHE A 40 2.39 8.72 0.39
N PRO A 41 2.57 10.06 0.46
CA PRO A 41 2.70 10.87 -0.75
C PRO A 41 3.83 10.35 -1.65
N LEU A 42 5.03 10.14 -1.08
CA LEU A 42 6.18 9.63 -1.82
C LEU A 42 5.92 8.25 -2.44
N LEU A 43 5.27 7.34 -1.70
CA LEU A 43 4.85 6.05 -2.23
C LEU A 43 3.93 6.21 -3.44
N VAL A 44 2.92 7.09 -3.35
CA VAL A 44 1.98 7.34 -4.46
C VAL A 44 2.74 7.90 -5.65
N GLU A 45 3.60 8.90 -5.44
CA GLU A 45 4.40 9.52 -6.51
C GLU A 45 5.25 8.51 -7.27
N VAL A 46 5.91 7.60 -6.54
CA VAL A 46 6.75 6.55 -7.12
C VAL A 46 5.90 5.49 -7.82
N ALA A 47 4.76 5.09 -7.24
CA ALA A 47 3.87 4.07 -7.78
C ALA A 47 3.19 4.51 -9.09
N THR A 48 2.82 5.78 -9.21
CA THR A 48 2.06 6.31 -10.35
C THR A 48 2.93 7.07 -11.35
N GLY A 49 4.15 7.47 -10.96
CA GLY A 49 5.01 8.31 -11.79
C GLY A 49 4.51 9.75 -11.90
N THR A 50 3.73 10.23 -10.92
CA THR A 50 3.12 11.56 -10.93
C THR A 50 3.30 12.28 -9.60
N ALA A 51 3.54 13.58 -9.61
CA ALA A 51 3.50 14.42 -8.42
C ALA A 51 2.14 15.12 -8.29
N MET A 52 1.69 15.36 -7.07
CA MET A 52 0.57 16.25 -6.79
C MET A 52 1.12 17.53 -6.14
N ASN A 53 0.68 18.69 -6.61
CA ASN A 53 1.00 19.95 -5.95
C ASN A 53 0.07 20.17 -4.77
N ASP A 54 0.60 20.19 -3.54
CA ASP A 54 -0.22 20.34 -2.32
C ASP A 54 -0.99 21.68 -2.26
N ASN A 55 -0.52 22.72 -2.94
CA ASN A 55 -1.14 24.04 -2.92
C ASN A 55 -2.25 24.20 -3.97
N THR A 56 -2.08 23.57 -5.14
CA THR A 56 -3.02 23.74 -6.26
C THR A 56 -3.88 22.51 -6.53
N GLY A 57 -3.46 21.33 -6.06
CA GLY A 57 -4.10 20.04 -6.32
C GLY A 57 -3.80 19.47 -7.71
N ASP A 58 -2.99 20.16 -8.53
CA ASP A 58 -2.66 19.71 -9.88
C ASP A 58 -1.77 18.47 -9.83
N VAL A 59 -2.08 17.50 -10.69
CA VAL A 59 -1.27 16.28 -10.89
C VAL A 59 -0.42 16.43 -12.15
N SER A 60 0.89 16.23 -12.02
CA SER A 60 1.85 16.31 -13.14
C SER A 60 2.68 15.03 -13.24
N VAL A 61 3.12 14.69 -14.46
CA VAL A 61 4.01 13.55 -14.70
C VAL A 61 5.42 13.92 -14.27
N LEU A 62 6.07 13.04 -13.50
CA LEU A 62 7.46 13.20 -13.10
C LEU A 62 8.38 13.00 -14.31
N SER A 63 9.42 13.83 -14.44
CA SER A 63 10.50 13.49 -15.36
C SER A 63 11.23 12.24 -14.89
N LYS A 64 11.95 11.57 -15.80
CA LYS A 64 12.71 10.37 -15.46
C LYS A 64 13.66 10.59 -14.27
N ASN A 65 14.40 11.70 -14.26
CA ASN A 65 15.38 11.97 -13.20
C ASN A 65 14.71 12.25 -11.85
N GLU A 66 13.58 12.96 -11.86
CA GLU A 66 12.80 13.24 -10.65
C GLU A 66 12.19 11.97 -10.07
N TRP A 67 11.70 11.08 -10.94
CA TRP A 67 11.14 9.81 -10.52
C TRP A 67 12.21 8.88 -9.96
N GLU A 68 13.38 8.77 -10.59
CA GLU A 68 14.49 7.94 -10.08
C GLU A 68 14.98 8.44 -8.70
N ALA A 69 15.09 9.76 -8.50
CA ALA A 69 15.47 10.33 -7.21
C ALA A 69 14.45 9.98 -6.10
N ARG A 70 13.16 10.20 -6.36
CA ARG A 70 12.07 9.86 -5.43
C ARG A 70 11.98 8.37 -5.15
N LYS A 71 12.17 7.56 -6.20
CA LYS A 71 12.18 6.10 -6.08
C LYS A 71 13.30 5.64 -5.15
N GLN A 72 14.50 6.22 -5.28
CA GLN A 72 15.61 5.89 -4.41
C GLN A 72 15.32 6.24 -2.94
N GLU A 73 14.79 7.43 -2.68
CA GLU A 73 14.36 7.85 -1.34
C GLU A 73 13.29 6.90 -0.75
N TYR A 74 12.29 6.55 -1.55
CA TYR A 74 11.25 5.59 -1.15
C TYR A 74 11.82 4.22 -0.80
N ILE A 75 12.78 3.71 -1.59
CA ILE A 75 13.42 2.41 -1.34
C ILE A 75 14.11 2.42 0.02
N GLU A 76 14.86 3.47 0.36
CA GLU A 76 15.56 3.57 1.64
C GLU A 76 14.60 3.53 2.84
N ILE A 77 13.52 4.31 2.77
CA ILE A 77 12.47 4.33 3.79
C ILE A 77 11.79 2.97 3.90
N ALA A 78 11.43 2.37 2.76
CA ALA A 78 10.69 1.11 2.73
C ALA A 78 11.54 -0.07 3.22
N GLU A 79 12.84 -0.10 2.91
CA GLU A 79 13.77 -1.12 3.41
C GLU A 79 14.00 -1.00 4.90
N GLU A 80 14.07 0.22 5.44
CA GLU A 80 14.17 0.44 6.88
C GLU A 80 12.90 -0.03 7.60
N HIS A 81 11.72 0.39 7.10
CA HIS A 81 10.43 -0.04 7.66
C HIS A 81 10.26 -1.57 7.63
N LEU A 82 10.65 -2.22 6.54
CA LEU A 82 10.49 -3.67 6.37
C LEU A 82 11.18 -4.48 7.48
N LYS A 83 12.24 -3.95 8.11
CA LYS A 83 12.94 -4.61 9.23
C LYS A 83 12.04 -4.78 10.46
N THR A 84 11.09 -3.88 10.65
CA THR A 84 10.18 -3.85 11.81
C THR A 84 8.70 -4.03 11.44
N CYS A 85 8.39 -4.20 10.16
CA CYS A 85 7.03 -4.25 9.64
C CYS A 85 6.22 -5.40 10.23
N LYS A 86 5.03 -5.08 10.75
CA LYS A 86 4.04 -6.03 11.30
C LYS A 86 3.33 -6.79 10.19
N TYR A 87 3.20 -6.20 9.00
CA TYR A 87 2.45 -6.76 7.86
C TYR A 87 3.30 -6.93 6.57
N PRO A 88 4.42 -7.67 6.59
CA PRO A 88 5.38 -7.72 5.49
C PRO A 88 4.81 -8.30 4.18
N LYS A 89 3.75 -9.11 4.24
CA LYS A 89 3.05 -9.65 3.05
C LYS A 89 2.22 -8.59 2.30
N ALA A 90 1.82 -7.53 3.00
CA ALA A 90 1.03 -6.43 2.48
C ALA A 90 1.89 -5.23 2.09
N ASN A 91 3.17 -5.24 2.47
CA ASN A 91 4.14 -4.20 2.14
C ASN A 91 4.24 -3.98 0.62
N MET A 92 3.95 -2.75 0.18
CA MET A 92 3.89 -2.40 -1.24
C MET A 92 5.26 -2.46 -1.91
N TYR A 93 6.33 -2.10 -1.17
CA TYR A 93 7.70 -2.16 -1.69
C TYR A 93 8.08 -3.59 -2.09
N VAL A 94 7.72 -4.61 -1.32
CA VAL A 94 7.98 -6.02 -1.67
C VAL A 94 7.39 -6.39 -3.04
N ARG A 95 6.20 -5.86 -3.38
CA ARG A 95 5.55 -6.10 -4.68
C ARG A 95 6.15 -5.26 -5.80
N GLN A 96 6.45 -3.99 -5.53
CA GLN A 96 7.02 -3.06 -6.51
C GLN A 96 8.46 -3.41 -6.88
N LYS A 97 9.27 -3.87 -5.92
CA LYS A 97 10.65 -4.30 -6.13
C LYS A 97 10.76 -5.37 -7.22
N GLN A 98 9.86 -6.35 -7.20
CA GLN A 98 9.76 -7.38 -8.24
C GLN A 98 9.41 -6.78 -9.61
N ALA A 99 8.45 -5.86 -9.65
CA ALA A 99 8.08 -5.17 -10.89
C ALA A 99 9.23 -4.30 -11.46
N TRP A 100 10.15 -3.84 -10.60
CA TRP A 100 11.34 -3.08 -10.98
C TRP A 100 12.56 -3.96 -11.31
N GLY A 101 12.47 -5.28 -11.18
CA GLY A 101 13.57 -6.20 -11.47
C GLY A 101 14.75 -6.06 -10.50
N MET A 102 14.46 -5.70 -9.24
CA MET A 102 15.47 -5.47 -8.20
C MET A 102 15.67 -6.66 -7.26
N ASP A 103 15.33 -7.88 -7.71
CA ASP A 103 15.34 -9.12 -6.91
C ASP A 103 16.73 -9.54 -6.41
#